data_AF-A0A0G4M3J3-F1
#
_entry.id   AF-A0A0G4M3J3-F1
#
_cell.length_a   1.000
_cell.length_b   1.000
_cell.length_c   1.000
_cell.angle_alpha   90.00
_cell.angle_beta   90.00
_cell.angle_gamma   90.00
#
_symmetry.space_group_name_H-M   'P 1'
#
loop_
_entity.id
_entity.type
_entity.pdbx_description
1 polymer ?
#
loop_
_entity_poly.entity_id
_entity_poly.type
_entity_poly.pdbx_seq_one_letter_code
_entity_poly.pdbx_strand_id
1 'polypeptide(L)'
;MGLFSKSSRVAHYYYAALQGLSYLEPGLMLPGALQRFYPSLQGLVEVHRTTSSLNSLQMIANTMSKQKGFRCHITALLALSLPGIDANDLGKTQHTLNFIQSVAYSIPMVPLVKKGSEIHDTRLAEEWVQGEMERMEREGQHIEIDYATELSDEVEAAILRSSTLGMGEFVLALLGKVFTLLENLPDASHLRGTTPEDNVINALPAALSPLFASLSPELFDLALEKLSSFVSTHVVHQARDAMAWILNALCKVNPEKTLKVFIPMLIANIRNEIDYNHAASDRSSGTDYLPRDRALVWHVSMLGMVVVHVGGEVVKYKQELYSIAQYMQEKCRGLPTIHISNYIHHLLLNLTHTYPL
;
A
#
# COMPACT_ATOMS: atom_id res chain seq x y z
N MET A 1 30.01 2.14 -2.34
CA MET A 1 30.33 2.12 -3.78
C MET A 1 29.49 1.08 -4.53
N GLY A 2 29.50 -0.20 -4.14
CA GLY A 2 28.78 -1.27 -4.86
C GLY A 2 27.25 -1.16 -4.91
N LEU A 3 26.61 -0.66 -3.84
CA LEU A 3 25.15 -0.45 -3.77
C LEU A 3 24.62 0.50 -4.85
N PHE A 4 25.45 1.43 -5.33
CA PHE A 4 25.11 2.41 -6.36
C PHE A 4 25.69 2.03 -7.73
N SER A 5 26.01 0.75 -7.94
CA SER A 5 26.49 0.26 -9.23
C SER A 5 25.45 0.47 -10.32
N LYS A 6 25.91 0.93 -11.49
CA LYS A 6 25.06 1.05 -12.69
C LYS A 6 24.55 -0.30 -13.21
N SER A 7 25.22 -1.39 -12.84
CA SER A 7 24.76 -2.74 -13.20
C SER A 7 23.81 -3.25 -12.13
N SER A 8 22.53 -3.37 -12.48
CA SER A 8 21.49 -3.91 -11.59
C SER A 8 21.88 -5.27 -11.00
N ARG A 9 22.46 -6.18 -11.81
CA ARG A 9 22.94 -7.49 -11.34
C ARG A 9 24.02 -7.37 -10.27
N VAL A 10 24.97 -6.46 -10.45
CA VAL A 10 26.03 -6.23 -9.47
C VAL A 10 25.46 -5.61 -8.20
N ALA A 11 24.58 -4.61 -8.33
CA ALA A 11 23.91 -3.98 -7.19
C ALA A 11 23.14 -4.99 -6.34
N HIS A 12 22.45 -5.96 -6.97
CA HIS A 12 21.75 -7.03 -6.25
C HIS A 12 22.65 -7.88 -5.36
N TYR A 13 23.87 -8.21 -5.79
CA TYR A 13 24.83 -8.91 -4.92
C TYR A 13 25.21 -8.07 -3.69
N TYR A 14 25.35 -6.75 -3.86
CA TYR A 14 25.61 -5.85 -2.74
C TYR A 14 24.40 -5.69 -1.82
N TYR A 15 23.18 -5.71 -2.35
CA TYR A 15 21.96 -5.69 -1.53
C TYR A 15 21.86 -6.95 -0.65
N ALA A 16 22.11 -8.13 -1.23
CA ALA A 16 22.14 -9.39 -0.49
C ALA A 16 23.26 -9.42 0.56
N ALA A 17 24.45 -8.92 0.21
CA ALA A 17 25.54 -8.79 1.17
C ALA A 17 25.20 -7.82 2.32
N LEU A 18 24.59 -6.66 2.01
CA LEU A 18 24.12 -5.71 3.02
C LEU A 18 23.10 -6.36 3.95
N GLN A 19 22.15 -7.13 3.42
CA GLN A 19 21.17 -7.85 4.23
C GLN A 19 21.85 -8.83 5.20
N GLY A 20 22.73 -9.69 4.69
CA GLY A 20 23.44 -10.69 5.49
C GLY A 20 24.34 -10.06 6.55
N LEU A 21 25.11 -9.03 6.19
CA LEU A 21 25.97 -8.33 7.14
C LEU A 21 25.18 -7.55 8.19
N SER A 22 24.08 -6.90 7.81
CA SER A 22 23.21 -6.21 8.77
C SER A 22 22.55 -7.18 9.73
N TYR A 23 22.23 -8.40 9.29
CA TYR A 23 21.72 -9.45 10.16
C TYR A 23 22.77 -9.93 11.18
N LEU A 24 24.04 -10.04 10.77
CA LEU A 24 25.13 -10.49 11.65
C LEU A 24 25.59 -9.41 12.62
N GLU A 25 25.88 -8.21 12.11
CA GLU A 25 26.46 -7.09 12.88
C GLU A 25 25.74 -5.77 12.54
N PRO A 26 24.51 -5.58 13.06
CA PRO A 26 23.70 -4.41 12.74
C PRO A 26 24.34 -3.10 13.21
N GLY A 27 25.01 -3.09 14.36
CA GLY A 27 25.67 -1.89 14.91
C GLY A 27 26.76 -1.33 14.00
N LEU A 28 27.45 -2.19 13.24
CA LEU A 28 28.48 -1.76 12.28
C LEU A 28 27.89 -1.34 10.93
N MET A 29 26.81 -2.00 10.50
CA MET A 29 26.27 -1.81 9.15
C MET A 29 25.23 -0.69 9.06
N LEU A 30 24.33 -0.59 10.03
CA LEU A 30 23.18 0.30 9.98
C LEU A 30 23.55 1.79 10.03
N PRO A 31 24.52 2.27 10.86
CA PRO A 31 24.90 3.68 10.89
C PRO A 31 25.39 4.18 9.53
N GLY A 32 26.32 3.45 8.93
CA GLY A 32 26.85 3.78 7.60
C GLY A 32 25.79 3.67 6.50
N ALA A 33 24.84 2.76 6.63
CA ALA A 33 23.72 2.64 5.70
C ALA A 33 22.80 3.88 5.80
N LEU A 34 22.35 4.25 7.00
CA LEU A 34 21.46 5.39 7.25
C LEU A 34 22.07 6.72 6.81
N GLN A 35 23.36 6.93 7.10
CA GLN A 35 24.11 8.10 6.64
C GLN A 35 24.05 8.29 5.12
N ARG A 36 23.93 7.19 4.35
CA ARG A 36 23.83 7.24 2.89
C ARG A 36 22.41 7.33 2.37
N PHE A 37 21.44 6.81 3.13
CA PHE A 37 20.03 6.72 2.73
C PHE A 37 19.25 7.99 3.05
N TYR A 38 19.53 8.67 4.17
CA TYR A 38 18.84 9.92 4.49
C TYR A 38 19.03 11.00 3.40
N PRO A 39 20.27 11.32 2.97
CA PRO A 39 20.48 12.32 1.93
C PRO A 39 19.90 11.93 0.56
N SER A 40 19.84 10.63 0.25
CA SER A 40 19.31 10.16 -1.04
C SER A 40 17.79 10.17 -1.11
N LEU A 41 17.10 10.07 0.03
CA LEU A 41 15.65 10.24 0.12
C LEU A 41 15.24 11.72 0.14
N GLN A 42 16.06 12.60 0.71
CA GLN A 42 15.82 14.05 0.69
C GLN A 42 16.21 14.69 -0.66
N GLY A 43 17.19 14.12 -1.36
CA GLY A 43 17.67 14.62 -2.64
C GLY A 43 16.67 14.39 -3.78
N LEU A 44 16.10 15.48 -4.31
CA LEU A 44 15.10 15.43 -5.39
C LEU A 44 15.69 15.13 -6.79
N VAL A 45 17.00 15.19 -6.97
CA VAL A 45 17.65 15.20 -8.29
C VAL A 45 18.32 13.86 -8.64
N GLU A 46 18.70 13.06 -7.65
CA GLU A 46 19.55 11.86 -7.87
C GLU A 46 18.75 10.55 -7.88
N VAL A 47 17.88 10.40 -8.88
CA VAL A 47 16.94 9.28 -9.03
C VAL A 47 17.56 7.90 -8.76
N HIS A 48 18.73 7.61 -9.35
CA HIS A 48 19.39 6.31 -9.18
C HIS A 48 19.82 6.06 -7.72
N ARG A 49 20.27 7.10 -6.99
CA ARG A 49 20.67 6.94 -5.59
C ARG A 49 19.46 6.73 -4.69
N THR A 50 18.36 7.42 -4.93
CA THR A 50 17.09 7.20 -4.22
C THR A 50 16.61 5.76 -4.42
N THR A 51 16.56 5.28 -5.66
CA THR A 51 16.13 3.92 -5.99
C THR A 51 17.02 2.83 -5.35
N SER A 52 18.35 2.98 -5.41
CA SER A 52 19.27 2.06 -4.73
C SER A 52 19.09 2.07 -3.21
N SER A 53 18.77 3.23 -2.64
CA SER A 53 18.57 3.38 -1.19
C SER A 53 17.27 2.77 -0.73
N LEU A 54 16.17 2.93 -1.48
CA LEU A 54 14.89 2.26 -1.21
C LEU A 54 15.02 0.74 -1.25
N ASN A 55 15.71 0.19 -2.25
CA ASN A 55 16.00 -1.25 -2.31
C ASN A 55 16.84 -1.72 -1.12
N SER A 56 17.86 -0.95 -0.75
CA SER A 56 18.71 -1.30 0.38
C SER A 56 17.95 -1.25 1.70
N LEU A 57 17.10 -0.23 1.90
CA LEU A 57 16.22 -0.09 3.05
C LEU A 57 15.24 -1.23 3.16
N GLN A 58 14.64 -1.66 2.03
CA GLN A 58 13.79 -2.84 1.98
C GLN A 58 14.51 -4.07 2.55
N MET A 59 15.78 -4.29 2.18
CA MET A 59 16.53 -5.47 2.63
C MET A 59 16.81 -5.48 4.14
N ILE A 60 17.00 -4.31 4.73
CA ILE A 60 17.38 -4.17 6.15
C ILE A 60 16.21 -3.80 7.07
N ALA A 61 15.02 -3.50 6.53
CA ALA A 61 13.85 -3.05 7.29
C ALA A 61 13.52 -3.97 8.47
N ASN A 62 13.55 -5.28 8.25
CA ASN A 62 13.27 -6.26 9.32
C ASN A 62 14.34 -6.22 10.43
N THR A 63 15.62 -6.17 10.06
CA THR A 63 16.71 -6.06 11.02
C THR A 63 16.59 -4.77 11.81
N MET A 64 16.42 -3.63 11.13
CA MET A 64 16.27 -2.32 11.77
C MET A 64 15.12 -2.29 12.78
N SER A 65 13.99 -2.92 12.46
CA SER A 65 12.82 -2.94 13.34
C SER A 65 13.04 -3.63 14.70
N LYS A 66 14.03 -4.53 14.75
CA LYS A 66 14.38 -5.30 15.96
C LYS A 66 15.47 -4.63 16.79
N GLN A 67 16.24 -3.73 16.20
CA GLN A 67 17.42 -3.17 16.83
C GLN A 67 17.11 -1.87 17.57
N LYS A 68 17.69 -1.77 18.78
CA LYS A 68 17.54 -0.62 19.67
C LYS A 68 18.07 0.66 19.00
N GLY A 69 17.34 1.76 19.15
CA GLY A 69 17.55 3.05 18.50
C GLY A 69 17.23 3.03 17.00
N PHE A 70 17.71 2.03 16.26
CA PHE A 70 17.49 1.94 14.81
C PHE A 70 16.02 1.86 14.39
N ARG A 71 15.18 1.20 15.19
CA ARG A 71 13.73 1.15 14.97
C ARG A 71 13.04 2.53 15.03
N CYS A 72 13.62 3.49 15.73
CA CYS A 72 13.10 4.86 15.82
C CYS A 72 13.20 5.62 14.49
N HIS A 73 14.10 5.22 13.59
CA HIS A 73 14.23 5.83 12.25
C HIS A 73 13.15 5.38 11.26
N ILE A 74 12.45 4.27 11.51
CA ILE A 74 11.56 3.65 10.51
C ILE A 74 10.43 4.58 10.09
N THR A 75 9.77 5.24 11.04
CA THR A 75 8.65 6.14 10.74
C THR A 75 9.08 7.35 9.91
N ALA A 76 10.26 7.91 10.22
CA ALA A 76 10.84 9.00 9.44
C ALA A 76 11.21 8.56 8.01
N LEU A 77 11.81 7.37 7.87
CA LEU A 77 12.17 6.81 6.55
C LEU A 77 10.92 6.48 5.73
N LEU A 78 9.85 5.97 6.35
CA LEU A 78 8.55 5.79 5.71
C LEU A 78 8.01 7.12 5.17
N ALA A 79 8.00 8.17 5.99
CA ALA A 79 7.55 9.50 5.58
C ALA A 79 8.39 10.06 4.43
N LEU A 80 9.72 9.96 4.52
CA LEU A 80 10.65 10.39 3.46
C LEU A 80 10.54 9.56 2.17
N SER A 81 10.03 8.33 2.24
CA SER A 81 9.82 7.49 1.07
C SER A 81 8.55 7.83 0.29
N LEU A 82 7.53 8.44 0.91
CA LEU A 82 6.23 8.73 0.28
C LEU A 82 6.30 9.51 -1.04
N PRO A 83 7.17 10.54 -1.19
CA PRO A 83 7.33 11.23 -2.47
C PRO A 83 7.83 10.31 -3.61
N GLY A 84 8.35 9.13 -3.29
CA GLY A 84 8.77 8.13 -4.27
C GLY A 84 7.62 7.45 -5.01
N ILE A 85 6.37 7.60 -4.55
CA ILE A 85 5.16 7.19 -5.28
C ILE A 85 4.81 8.29 -6.29
N ASP A 86 5.14 8.05 -7.55
CA ASP A 86 5.02 9.00 -8.67
C ASP A 86 4.69 8.25 -9.98
N ALA A 87 3.63 8.70 -10.68
CA ALA A 87 3.23 8.15 -11.97
C ALA A 87 4.27 8.39 -13.07
N ASN A 88 5.15 9.39 -12.92
CA ASN A 88 6.22 9.67 -13.87
C ASN A 88 7.44 8.77 -13.69
N ASP A 89 7.55 8.08 -12.55
CA ASP A 89 8.68 7.21 -12.22
C ASP A 89 8.18 5.91 -11.59
N LEU A 90 7.67 5.02 -12.45
CA LEU A 90 7.11 3.73 -12.04
C LEU A 90 8.14 2.81 -11.35
N GLY A 91 9.41 2.94 -11.71
CA GLY A 91 10.50 2.21 -11.05
C GLY A 91 10.66 2.65 -9.59
N LYS A 92 10.73 3.97 -9.34
CA LYS A 92 10.79 4.51 -7.98
C LYS A 92 9.54 4.16 -7.17
N THR A 93 8.37 4.21 -7.80
CA THR A 93 7.11 3.78 -7.19
C THR A 93 7.19 2.33 -6.72
N GLN A 94 7.63 1.41 -7.59
CA GLN A 94 7.75 -0.01 -7.25
C GLN A 94 8.68 -0.24 -6.05
N HIS A 95 9.84 0.41 -6.01
CA HIS A 95 10.80 0.26 -4.90
C HIS A 95 10.28 0.88 -3.60
N THR A 96 9.54 1.98 -3.69
CA THR A 96 8.87 2.59 -2.52
C THR A 96 7.81 1.66 -1.95
N LEU A 97 6.96 1.07 -2.81
CA LEU A 97 5.94 0.10 -2.39
C LEU A 97 6.57 -1.15 -1.75
N ASN A 98 7.66 -1.67 -2.32
CA ASN A 98 8.37 -2.81 -1.77
C ASN A 98 9.00 -2.49 -0.40
N PHE A 99 9.55 -1.29 -0.19
CA PHE A 99 10.05 -0.87 1.12
C PHE A 99 8.92 -0.81 2.15
N ILE A 100 7.79 -0.16 1.81
CA ILE A 100 6.60 -0.10 2.68
C ILE A 100 6.10 -1.51 3.02
N GLN A 101 6.06 -2.40 2.03
CA GLN A 101 5.70 -3.81 2.21
C GLN A 101 6.61 -4.49 3.24
N SER A 102 7.93 -4.35 3.12
CA SER A 102 8.89 -4.96 4.05
C SER A 102 8.74 -4.41 5.47
N VAL A 103 8.43 -3.12 5.64
CA VAL A 103 8.15 -2.55 6.96
C VAL A 103 6.84 -3.09 7.51
N ALA A 104 5.77 -3.15 6.71
CA ALA A 104 4.47 -3.68 7.13
C ALA A 104 4.51 -5.16 7.57
N TYR A 105 5.38 -5.98 6.96
CA TYR A 105 5.63 -7.35 7.42
C TYR A 105 6.47 -7.41 8.71
N SER A 106 7.16 -6.34 9.07
CA SER A 106 8.12 -6.33 10.18
C SER A 106 7.55 -5.73 11.47
N ILE A 107 6.62 -4.78 11.38
CA ILE A 107 6.06 -4.09 12.54
C ILE A 107 4.53 -3.97 12.48
N PRO A 108 3.83 -4.02 13.64
CA PRO A 108 2.45 -3.59 13.73
C PRO A 108 2.38 -2.05 13.64
N MET A 109 1.48 -1.54 12.81
CA MET A 109 1.19 -0.12 12.67
C MET A 109 0.12 0.28 13.68
N VAL A 110 0.56 0.49 14.92
CA VAL A 110 -0.29 0.77 16.08
C VAL A 110 0.28 1.97 16.84
N PRO A 111 -0.52 2.99 17.20
CA PRO A 111 -0.09 4.04 18.11
C PRO A 111 0.29 3.44 19.46
N LEU A 112 1.54 3.61 19.89
CA LEU A 112 2.06 3.02 21.14
C LEU A 112 1.90 3.93 22.37
N VAL A 113 1.32 5.12 22.18
CA VAL A 113 1.11 6.08 23.26
C VAL A 113 0.06 5.56 24.25
N LYS A 114 0.42 5.55 25.53
CA LYS A 114 -0.47 5.11 26.62
C LYS A 114 -1.40 6.25 27.04
N LYS A 115 -2.61 5.90 27.49
CA LYS A 115 -3.52 6.86 28.14
C LYS A 115 -2.82 7.49 29.36
N GLY A 116 -2.76 8.82 29.40
CA GLY A 116 -2.07 9.58 30.46
C GLY A 116 -0.57 9.81 30.25
N SER A 117 -0.04 9.50 29.07
CA SER A 117 1.33 9.86 28.66
C SER A 117 1.46 11.35 28.41
N GLU A 118 2.60 11.95 28.75
CA GLU A 118 2.95 13.36 28.44
C GLU A 118 3.30 13.55 26.94
N ILE A 119 3.53 12.45 26.22
CA ILE A 119 3.79 12.46 24.77
C ILE A 119 2.46 12.64 24.03
N HIS A 120 2.30 13.79 23.39
CA HIS A 120 1.08 14.16 22.64
C HIS A 120 1.31 14.40 21.15
N ASP A 121 2.56 14.49 20.70
CA ASP A 121 2.93 14.77 19.30
C ASP A 121 4.18 14.01 18.85
N THR A 122 4.54 14.18 17.58
CA THR A 122 5.69 13.57 16.90
C THR A 122 6.99 14.34 17.12
N ARG A 123 6.97 15.48 17.83
CA ARG A 123 8.11 16.42 17.87
C ARG A 123 9.35 15.81 18.48
N LEU A 124 9.20 15.04 19.57
CA LEU A 124 10.33 14.36 20.19
C LEU A 124 11.04 13.43 19.20
N ALA A 125 10.29 12.68 18.41
CA ALA A 125 10.86 11.79 17.39
C ALA A 125 11.50 12.57 16.24
N GLU A 126 10.86 13.64 15.77
CA GLU A 126 11.38 14.48 14.69
C GLU A 126 12.68 15.18 15.09
N GLU A 127 12.72 15.80 16.27
CA GLU A 127 13.90 16.46 16.84
C GLU A 127 15.05 15.46 17.04
N TRP A 128 14.76 14.25 17.53
CA TRP A 128 15.76 13.19 17.69
C TRP A 128 16.31 12.71 16.35
N VAL A 129 15.45 12.41 15.37
CA VAL A 129 15.90 11.97 14.03
C VAL A 129 16.72 13.06 13.35
N GLN A 130 16.32 14.33 13.48
CA GLN A 130 17.08 15.46 12.95
C GLN A 130 18.48 15.55 13.57
N GLY A 131 18.58 15.41 14.90
CA GLY A 131 19.87 15.37 15.60
C GLY A 131 20.78 14.22 15.14
N GLU A 132 20.22 13.03 14.93
CA GLU A 132 20.97 11.88 14.40
C GLU A 132 21.43 12.09 12.96
N MET A 133 20.61 12.70 12.10
CA MET A 133 21.04 13.05 10.74
C MET A 133 22.20 14.06 10.75
N GLU A 134 22.15 15.08 11.61
CA GLU A 134 23.23 16.06 11.76
C GLU A 134 24.51 15.44 12.33
N ARG A 135 24.38 14.48 13.25
CA ARG A 135 25.50 13.67 13.73
C ARG A 135 26.11 12.85 12.59
N MET A 136 25.26 12.18 11.81
CA MET A 136 25.69 11.40 10.63
C MET A 136 26.43 12.26 9.60
N GLU A 137 25.99 13.49 9.37
CA GLU A 137 26.68 14.40 8.46
C GLU A 137 28.04 14.83 9.02
N ARG A 138 28.09 15.19 10.31
CA ARG A 138 29.29 15.70 10.98
C ARG A 138 30.41 14.69 11.11
N GLU A 139 30.08 13.45 11.48
CA GLU A 139 31.07 12.39 11.74
C GLU A 139 31.57 11.72 10.45
N GLY A 140 30.80 11.79 9.37
CA GLY A 140 31.23 11.28 8.06
C GLY A 140 31.63 9.80 8.12
N GLN A 141 32.75 9.43 7.48
CA GLN A 141 33.11 8.02 7.30
C GLN A 141 33.44 7.27 8.60
N HIS A 142 33.64 7.98 9.71
CA HIS A 142 34.01 7.42 11.01
C HIS A 142 32.84 7.32 11.98
N ILE A 143 31.60 7.37 11.46
CA ILE A 143 30.43 7.26 12.32
C ILE A 143 30.36 5.90 13.01
N GLU A 144 30.33 5.95 14.33
CA GLU A 144 30.10 4.82 15.21
C GLU A 144 28.92 5.21 16.11
N ILE A 145 27.80 4.51 15.95
CA ILE A 145 26.61 4.69 16.77
C ILE A 145 26.36 3.38 17.51
N ASP A 146 26.38 3.44 18.83
CA ASP A 146 25.99 2.34 19.68
C ASP A 146 24.81 2.74 20.58
N TYR A 147 23.61 2.68 20.01
CA TYR A 147 22.37 2.97 20.73
C TYR A 147 22.13 2.05 21.93
N ALA A 148 22.79 0.89 22.02
CA ALA A 148 22.64 0.02 23.19
C ALA A 148 23.26 0.65 24.44
N THR A 149 24.35 1.40 24.28
CA THR A 149 25.05 2.10 25.37
C THR A 149 24.63 3.57 25.49
N GLU A 150 24.29 4.21 24.38
CA GLU A 150 23.96 5.64 24.33
C GLU A 150 22.52 5.97 24.77
N LEU A 151 21.56 5.07 24.52
CA LEU A 151 20.14 5.30 24.85
C LEU A 151 19.71 4.45 26.04
N SER A 152 19.03 5.06 27.02
CA SER A 152 18.26 4.28 27.99
C SER A 152 17.01 3.71 27.35
N ASP A 153 16.51 2.58 27.88
CA ASP A 153 15.28 1.94 27.37
C ASP A 153 14.06 2.86 27.47
N GLU A 154 14.03 3.73 28.49
CA GLU A 154 12.94 4.69 28.71
C GLU A 154 12.93 5.79 27.65
N VAL A 155 14.10 6.36 27.35
CA VAL A 155 14.24 7.42 26.34
C VAL A 155 13.93 6.87 24.95
N GLU A 156 14.48 5.71 24.61
CA GLU A 156 14.19 5.06 23.33
C GLU A 156 12.69 4.76 23.18
N ALA A 157 12.05 4.21 24.22
CA ALA A 157 10.63 3.94 24.19
C ALA A 157 9.79 5.22 24.06
N ALA A 158 10.22 6.34 24.65
CA ALA A 158 9.56 7.63 24.49
C ALA A 158 9.64 8.13 23.04
N ILE A 159 10.83 8.07 22.43
CA ILE A 159 11.05 8.44 21.02
C ILE A 159 10.17 7.59 20.11
N LEU A 160 10.19 6.27 20.28
CA LEU A 160 9.40 5.35 19.46
C LEU A 160 7.89 5.59 19.63
N ARG A 161 7.42 5.84 20.85
CA ARG A 161 6.00 6.18 21.10
C ARG A 161 5.61 7.47 20.42
N SER A 162 6.42 8.52 20.54
CA SER A 162 6.21 9.79 19.84
C SER A 162 6.12 9.59 18.33
N SER A 163 7.01 8.78 17.76
CA SER A 163 7.06 8.55 16.32
C SER A 163 5.82 7.81 15.78
N THR A 164 5.23 6.92 16.59
CA THR A 164 4.03 6.15 16.19
C THR A 164 2.76 6.99 16.12
N LEU A 165 2.74 8.21 16.68
CA LEU A 165 1.59 9.12 16.56
C LEU A 165 1.37 9.58 15.11
N GLY A 166 2.45 9.70 14.32
CA GLY A 166 2.38 10.07 12.90
C GLY A 166 1.87 8.95 11.98
N MET A 167 1.63 7.74 12.49
CA MET A 167 1.25 6.59 11.66
C MET A 167 -0.10 6.78 10.97
N GLY A 168 -1.06 7.46 11.62
CA GLY A 168 -2.36 7.75 11.01
C GLY A 168 -2.24 8.70 9.82
N GLU A 169 -1.48 9.79 9.98
CA GLU A 169 -1.20 10.73 8.88
C GLU A 169 -0.43 10.04 7.74
N PHE A 170 0.54 9.18 8.06
CA PHE A 170 1.25 8.38 7.09
C PHE A 170 0.31 7.51 6.24
N VAL A 171 -0.61 6.76 6.86
CA VAL A 171 -1.57 5.90 6.14
C VAL A 171 -2.48 6.73 5.23
N LEU A 172 -2.98 7.87 5.72
CA LEU A 172 -3.83 8.77 4.92
C LEU A 172 -3.05 9.38 3.75
N ALA A 173 -1.79 9.78 3.96
CA ALA A 173 -0.93 10.34 2.93
C ALA A 173 -0.57 9.27 1.88
N LEU A 174 -0.24 8.05 2.32
CA LEU A 174 0.04 6.91 1.44
C LEU A 174 -1.14 6.62 0.51
N LEU A 175 -2.34 6.46 1.08
CA LEU A 175 -3.54 6.22 0.28
C LEU A 175 -3.83 7.38 -0.68
N GLY A 176 -3.62 8.63 -0.25
CA GLY A 176 -3.73 9.79 -1.13
C GLY A 176 -2.77 9.73 -2.32
N LYS A 177 -1.50 9.38 -2.08
CA LYS A 177 -0.49 9.19 -3.14
C LYS A 177 -0.85 8.05 -4.07
N VAL A 178 -1.38 6.95 -3.55
CA VAL A 178 -1.87 5.83 -4.36
C VAL A 178 -3.04 6.26 -5.24
N PHE A 179 -4.00 7.03 -4.74
CA PHE A 179 -5.11 7.53 -5.56
C PHE A 179 -4.62 8.43 -6.69
N THR A 180 -3.74 9.39 -6.38
CA THR A 180 -3.13 10.24 -7.40
C THR A 180 -2.34 9.42 -8.43
N LEU A 181 -1.62 8.38 -7.99
CA LEU A 181 -0.95 7.46 -8.92
C LEU A 181 -1.96 6.80 -9.85
N LEU A 182 -3.03 6.19 -9.32
CA LEU A 182 -4.05 5.50 -10.11
C LEU A 182 -4.75 6.40 -11.13
N GLU A 183 -5.03 7.65 -10.76
CA GLU A 183 -5.63 8.65 -11.67
C GLU A 183 -4.71 9.01 -12.84
N ASN A 184 -3.40 8.96 -12.63
CA ASN A 184 -2.39 9.37 -13.61
C ASN A 184 -1.70 8.20 -14.32
N LEU A 185 -2.06 6.94 -14.02
CA LEU A 185 -1.54 5.79 -14.77
C LEU A 185 -2.02 5.86 -16.23
N PRO A 186 -1.16 5.58 -17.21
CA PRO A 186 -1.57 5.57 -18.61
C PRO A 186 -2.50 4.39 -18.90
N ASP A 187 -3.35 4.54 -19.92
CA ASP A 187 -4.30 3.50 -20.31
C ASP A 187 -3.57 2.31 -20.93
N ALA A 188 -3.52 1.19 -20.19
CA ALA A 188 -2.84 -0.04 -20.61
C ALA A 188 -3.54 -0.77 -21.77
N SER A 189 -4.74 -0.34 -22.18
CA SER A 189 -5.56 -1.00 -23.22
C SER A 189 -4.87 -1.13 -24.59
N HIS A 190 -3.79 -0.38 -24.85
CA HIS A 190 -3.08 -0.41 -26.12
C HIS A 190 -1.77 -1.21 -26.15
N LEU A 191 -1.30 -1.79 -25.03
CA LEU A 191 0.01 -2.44 -24.96
C LEU A 191 -0.11 -3.91 -24.54
N ARG A 192 0.19 -4.84 -25.46
CA ARG A 192 0.31 -6.28 -25.16
C ARG A 192 1.71 -6.59 -24.63
N GLY A 193 1.82 -6.88 -23.33
CA GLY A 193 3.05 -7.35 -22.66
C GLY A 193 3.05 -6.99 -21.17
N THR A 194 3.98 -7.53 -20.38
CA THR A 194 4.23 -7.05 -19.01
C THR A 194 4.79 -5.64 -19.09
N THR A 195 3.93 -4.65 -18.93
CA THR A 195 4.32 -3.24 -18.93
C THR A 195 4.87 -2.84 -17.55
N PRO A 196 5.71 -1.80 -17.45
CA PRO A 196 6.09 -1.21 -16.17
C PRO A 196 4.88 -0.84 -15.29
N GLU A 197 3.79 -0.44 -15.92
CA GLU A 197 2.50 -0.15 -15.31
C GLU A 197 1.89 -1.39 -14.65
N ASP A 198 1.88 -2.53 -15.34
CA ASP A 198 1.41 -3.80 -14.79
C ASP A 198 2.22 -4.19 -13.54
N ASN A 199 3.53 -3.95 -13.53
CA ASN A 199 4.38 -4.23 -12.36
C ASN A 199 3.96 -3.39 -11.15
N VAL A 200 3.64 -2.11 -11.36
CA VAL A 200 3.17 -1.22 -10.30
C VAL A 200 1.76 -1.62 -9.83
N ILE A 201 0.85 -1.93 -10.76
CA ILE A 201 -0.51 -2.38 -10.47
C ILE A 201 -0.49 -3.67 -9.64
N ASN A 202 0.43 -4.60 -9.92
CA ASN A 202 0.62 -5.80 -9.12
C ASN A 202 1.34 -5.55 -7.78
N ALA A 203 2.23 -4.56 -7.70
CA ALA A 203 2.94 -4.21 -6.47
C ALA A 203 2.03 -3.54 -5.42
N LEU A 204 1.01 -2.79 -5.85
CA LEU A 204 0.06 -2.10 -4.97
C LEU A 204 -0.63 -3.04 -3.97
N PRO A 205 -1.38 -4.09 -4.39
CA PRO A 205 -2.00 -5.01 -3.45
C PRO A 205 -0.95 -5.80 -2.64
N ALA A 206 0.21 -6.10 -3.22
CA ALA A 206 1.28 -6.79 -2.51
C ALA A 206 1.82 -5.97 -1.32
N ALA A 207 1.93 -4.65 -1.46
CA ALA A 207 2.34 -3.74 -0.40
C ALA A 207 1.21 -3.40 0.58
N LEU A 208 0.00 -3.17 0.08
CA LEU A 208 -1.13 -2.74 0.89
C LEU A 208 -1.77 -3.86 1.70
N SER A 209 -1.70 -5.12 1.26
CA SER A 209 -2.25 -6.26 2.02
C SER A 209 -1.60 -6.41 3.42
N PRO A 210 -0.26 -6.54 3.54
CA PRO A 210 0.36 -6.58 4.87
C PRO A 210 0.21 -5.25 5.61
N LEU A 211 0.17 -4.12 4.91
CA LEU A 211 -0.07 -2.82 5.53
C LEU A 211 -1.40 -2.83 6.28
N PHE A 212 -2.50 -3.15 5.59
CA PHE A 212 -3.83 -3.20 6.20
C PHE A 212 -3.91 -4.22 7.34
N ALA A 213 -3.28 -5.39 7.19
CA ALA A 213 -3.23 -6.40 8.23
C ALA A 213 -2.44 -5.96 9.47
N SER A 214 -1.50 -5.02 9.32
CA SER A 214 -0.69 -4.48 10.41
C SER A 214 -1.37 -3.33 11.19
N LEU A 215 -2.47 -2.77 10.68
CA LEU A 215 -3.12 -1.61 11.28
C LEU A 215 -3.84 -1.95 12.60
N SER A 216 -3.78 -1.03 13.57
CA SER A 216 -4.74 -1.01 14.68
C SER A 216 -6.19 -0.85 14.19
N PRO A 217 -7.22 -1.27 14.98
CA PRO A 217 -8.62 -1.09 14.62
C PRO A 217 -9.00 0.34 14.24
N GLU A 218 -8.45 1.34 14.96
CA GLU A 218 -8.71 2.75 14.72
C GLU A 218 -8.10 3.22 13.39
N LEU A 219 -6.85 2.82 13.08
CA LEU A 219 -6.22 3.14 11.81
C LEU A 219 -6.86 2.40 10.63
N PHE A 220 -7.35 1.18 10.87
CA PHE A 220 -8.11 0.43 9.88
C PHE A 220 -9.41 1.16 9.50
N ASP A 221 -10.12 1.69 10.48
CA ASP A 221 -11.37 2.44 10.24
C ASP A 221 -11.10 3.71 9.43
N LEU A 222 -9.99 4.42 9.70
CA LEU A 222 -9.54 5.56 8.90
C LEU A 222 -9.23 5.17 7.44
N ALA A 223 -8.55 4.04 7.23
CA ALA A 223 -8.25 3.53 5.90
C ALA A 223 -9.52 3.14 5.14
N LEU A 224 -10.47 2.47 5.81
CA LEU A 224 -11.77 2.08 5.25
C LEU A 224 -12.61 3.30 4.85
N GLU A 225 -12.70 4.31 5.71
CA GLU A 225 -13.41 5.56 5.41
C GLU A 225 -12.80 6.25 4.18
N LYS A 226 -11.47 6.39 4.15
CA LYS A 226 -10.79 7.03 3.03
C LYS A 226 -10.98 6.28 1.70
N LEU A 227 -10.90 4.95 1.73
CA LEU A 227 -11.10 4.09 0.54
C LEU A 227 -12.55 4.13 0.05
N SER A 228 -13.53 4.01 0.95
CA SER A 228 -14.95 4.08 0.59
C SER A 228 -15.35 5.45 0.06
N SER A 229 -14.83 6.53 0.64
CA SER A 229 -15.02 7.89 0.13
C SER A 229 -14.49 8.04 -1.30
N PHE A 230 -13.30 7.53 -1.61
CA PHE A 230 -12.73 7.61 -2.95
C PHE A 230 -13.57 6.83 -3.97
N VAL A 231 -13.88 5.56 -3.65
CA VAL A 231 -14.62 4.65 -4.55
C VAL A 231 -16.05 5.12 -4.85
N SER A 232 -16.69 5.79 -3.90
CA SER A 232 -18.05 6.32 -4.08
C SER A 232 -18.11 7.57 -4.96
N THR A 233 -17.02 8.32 -5.08
CA THR A 233 -17.00 9.64 -5.73
C THR A 233 -16.18 9.69 -7.01
N HIS A 234 -15.27 8.74 -7.21
CA HIS A 234 -14.34 8.72 -8.35
C HIS A 234 -14.52 7.44 -9.17
N VAL A 235 -14.51 7.60 -10.49
CA VAL A 235 -14.50 6.49 -11.45
C VAL A 235 -13.24 6.60 -12.30
N VAL A 236 -12.26 5.74 -12.01
CA VAL A 236 -10.94 5.74 -12.68
C VAL A 236 -10.81 4.47 -13.53
N HIS A 237 -11.47 4.46 -14.69
CA HIS A 237 -11.63 3.24 -15.51
C HIS A 237 -10.31 2.51 -15.82
N GLN A 238 -9.25 3.26 -16.11
CA GLN A 238 -7.91 2.72 -16.40
C GLN A 238 -7.28 1.96 -15.23
N ALA A 239 -7.63 2.33 -13.99
CA ALA A 239 -7.10 1.77 -12.76
C ALA A 239 -8.07 0.80 -12.07
N ARG A 240 -9.10 0.33 -12.79
CA ARG A 240 -10.16 -0.53 -12.27
C ARG A 240 -9.62 -1.74 -11.52
N ASP A 241 -8.73 -2.49 -12.15
CA ASP A 241 -8.25 -3.76 -11.58
C ASP A 241 -7.37 -3.50 -10.34
N ALA A 242 -6.49 -2.50 -10.42
CA ALA A 242 -5.68 -2.07 -9.27
C ALA A 242 -6.56 -1.68 -8.08
N MET A 243 -7.57 -0.83 -8.29
CA MET A 243 -8.47 -0.39 -7.22
C MET A 243 -9.29 -1.56 -6.66
N ALA A 244 -9.78 -2.46 -7.52
CA ALA A 244 -10.52 -3.63 -7.09
C ALA A 244 -9.66 -4.58 -6.23
N TRP A 245 -8.38 -4.77 -6.57
CA TRP A 245 -7.44 -5.55 -5.77
C TRP A 245 -7.08 -4.88 -4.43
N ILE A 246 -6.97 -3.55 -4.40
CA ILE A 246 -6.79 -2.80 -3.15
C ILE A 246 -7.98 -3.00 -2.21
N LEU A 247 -9.22 -2.91 -2.73
CA LEU A 247 -10.41 -3.19 -1.93
C LEU A 247 -10.44 -4.64 -1.44
N ASN A 248 -10.07 -5.60 -2.28
CA ASN A 248 -9.96 -7.00 -1.88
C ASN A 248 -8.95 -7.20 -0.74
N ALA A 249 -7.78 -6.56 -0.82
CA ALA A 249 -6.77 -6.60 0.22
C ALA A 249 -7.30 -6.09 1.57
N LEU A 250 -8.04 -4.98 1.57
CA LEU A 250 -8.68 -4.46 2.79
C LEU A 250 -9.78 -5.40 3.30
N CYS A 251 -10.60 -5.95 2.40
CA CYS A 251 -11.74 -6.79 2.77
C CYS A 251 -11.32 -8.10 3.44
N LYS A 252 -10.20 -8.69 3.02
CA LYS A 252 -9.66 -9.91 3.65
C LYS A 252 -9.29 -9.70 5.12
N VAL A 253 -8.80 -8.51 5.47
CA VAL A 253 -8.34 -8.21 6.83
C VAL A 253 -9.50 -8.13 7.82
N ASN A 254 -10.61 -7.50 7.44
CA ASN A 254 -11.80 -7.44 8.29
C ASN A 254 -13.09 -7.48 7.44
N PRO A 255 -13.52 -8.69 7.02
CA PRO A 255 -14.71 -8.85 6.20
C PRO A 255 -15.98 -8.23 6.80
N GLU A 256 -16.16 -8.32 8.12
CA GLU A 256 -17.38 -7.84 8.77
C GLU A 256 -17.55 -6.33 8.60
N LYS A 257 -16.51 -5.55 8.88
CA LYS A 257 -16.56 -4.09 8.74
C LYS A 257 -16.62 -3.68 7.27
N THR A 258 -15.81 -4.28 6.41
CA THR A 258 -15.68 -3.83 5.01
C THR A 258 -16.90 -4.20 4.17
N LEU A 259 -17.44 -5.42 4.29
CA LEU A 259 -18.59 -5.86 3.51
C LEU A 259 -19.83 -5.03 3.85
N LYS A 260 -20.00 -4.64 5.12
CA LYS A 260 -21.07 -3.76 5.59
C LYS A 260 -21.07 -2.40 4.90
N VAL A 261 -19.89 -1.89 4.53
CA VAL A 261 -19.73 -0.62 3.82
C VAL A 261 -19.84 -0.80 2.31
N PHE A 262 -19.04 -1.71 1.73
CA PHE A 262 -18.89 -1.79 0.27
C PHE A 262 -20.08 -2.44 -0.44
N ILE A 263 -20.70 -3.49 0.11
CA ILE A 263 -21.81 -4.19 -0.57
C ILE A 263 -22.99 -3.23 -0.85
N PRO A 264 -23.60 -2.57 0.16
CA PRO A 264 -24.75 -1.72 -0.10
C PRO A 264 -24.40 -0.53 -1.02
N MET A 265 -23.22 0.07 -0.82
CA MET A 265 -22.73 1.18 -1.65
C MET A 265 -22.58 0.78 -3.13
N LEU A 266 -21.90 -0.33 -3.40
CA LEU A 266 -21.65 -0.80 -4.77
C LEU A 266 -22.94 -1.27 -5.45
N ILE A 267 -23.85 -1.94 -4.73
CA ILE A 267 -25.15 -2.34 -5.27
C ILE A 267 -25.97 -1.11 -5.67
N ALA A 268 -26.02 -0.08 -4.82
CA ALA A 268 -26.73 1.16 -5.13
C ALA A 268 -26.15 1.84 -6.38
N ASN A 269 -24.83 1.95 -6.47
CA ASN A 269 -24.16 2.56 -7.62
C ASN A 269 -24.38 1.76 -8.90
N ILE A 270 -24.29 0.43 -8.87
CA ILE A 270 -24.57 -0.44 -10.02
C ILE A 270 -26.00 -0.23 -10.52
N ARG A 271 -26.99 -0.17 -9.60
CA ARG A 271 -28.38 0.10 -9.98
C ARG A 271 -28.53 1.47 -10.60
N ASN A 272 -27.90 2.50 -10.03
CA ASN A 272 -27.95 3.85 -10.57
C ASN A 272 -27.40 3.92 -12.00
N GLU A 273 -26.28 3.25 -12.27
CA GLU A 273 -25.68 3.20 -13.61
C GLU A 273 -26.59 2.49 -14.63
N ILE A 274 -27.29 1.43 -14.23
CA ILE A 274 -28.19 0.68 -15.12
C ILE A 274 -29.51 1.45 -15.35
N ASP A 275 -30.14 1.94 -14.29
CA ASP A 275 -31.50 2.49 -14.33
C ASP A 275 -31.53 3.93 -14.86
N TYR A 276 -30.58 4.78 -14.46
CA TYR A 276 -30.58 6.20 -14.80
C TYR A 276 -29.61 6.54 -15.94
N ASN A 277 -28.42 5.92 -15.97
CA ASN A 277 -27.43 6.18 -17.02
C ASN A 277 -27.59 5.25 -18.24
N HIS A 278 -28.51 4.27 -18.17
CA HIS A 278 -28.76 3.29 -19.22
C HIS A 278 -27.47 2.56 -19.67
N ALA A 279 -26.57 2.29 -18.73
CA ALA A 279 -25.36 1.53 -18.98
C ALA A 279 -25.69 0.08 -19.36
N ALA A 280 -24.87 -0.52 -20.22
CA ALA A 280 -25.02 -1.86 -20.75
C ALA A 280 -26.36 -2.13 -21.48
N SER A 281 -27.00 -1.11 -22.05
CA SER A 281 -28.27 -1.27 -22.78
C SER A 281 -28.12 -1.98 -24.12
N ASP A 282 -26.97 -1.77 -24.79
CA ASP A 282 -26.77 -2.18 -26.17
C ASP A 282 -25.76 -3.34 -26.27
N ARG A 283 -25.94 -4.18 -27.28
CA ARG A 283 -24.91 -5.16 -27.66
C ARG A 283 -23.82 -4.44 -28.45
N SER A 284 -22.85 -3.86 -27.74
CA SER A 284 -21.66 -3.30 -28.38
C SER A 284 -20.82 -4.42 -29.02
N SER A 285 -20.66 -4.39 -30.34
CA SER A 285 -19.83 -5.36 -31.10
C SER A 285 -18.34 -5.02 -31.14
N GLY A 286 -17.94 -3.91 -30.50
CA GLY A 286 -16.55 -3.45 -30.44
C GLY A 286 -15.72 -4.17 -29.37
N THR A 287 -14.41 -3.91 -29.37
CA THR A 287 -13.47 -4.43 -28.36
C THR A 287 -13.39 -3.56 -27.09
N ASP A 288 -13.85 -2.31 -27.17
CA ASP A 288 -13.67 -1.31 -26.12
C ASP A 288 -15.01 -0.96 -25.45
N TYR A 289 -14.94 -0.61 -24.16
CA TYR A 289 -16.11 -0.18 -23.40
C TYR A 289 -16.60 1.18 -23.87
N LEU A 290 -17.92 1.31 -24.05
CA LEU A 290 -18.54 2.61 -24.29
C LEU A 290 -18.28 3.51 -23.08
N PRO A 291 -18.08 4.83 -23.27
CA PRO A 291 -17.87 5.76 -22.16
C PRO A 291 -18.92 5.67 -21.05
N ARG A 292 -20.21 5.47 -21.41
CA ARG A 292 -21.32 5.29 -20.46
C ARG A 292 -21.24 4.00 -19.63
N ASP A 293 -20.54 2.97 -20.12
CA ASP A 293 -20.43 1.68 -19.43
C ASP A 293 -19.25 1.63 -18.46
N ARG A 294 -18.34 2.63 -18.52
CA ARG A 294 -17.10 2.63 -17.73
C ARG A 294 -17.35 2.64 -16.22
N ALA A 295 -18.33 3.44 -15.76
CA ALA A 295 -18.72 3.52 -14.36
C ALA A 295 -19.38 2.22 -13.87
N LEU A 296 -20.27 1.64 -14.67
CA LEU A 296 -20.86 0.33 -14.37
C LEU A 296 -19.77 -0.74 -14.21
N VAL A 297 -18.85 -0.83 -15.17
CA VAL A 297 -17.75 -1.80 -15.14
C VAL A 297 -16.86 -1.59 -13.92
N TRP A 298 -16.57 -0.33 -13.56
CA TRP A 298 -15.84 0.02 -12.34
C TRP A 298 -16.51 -0.56 -11.07
N HIS A 299 -17.79 -0.28 -10.86
CA HIS A 299 -18.50 -0.77 -9.68
C HIS A 299 -18.69 -2.29 -9.67
N VAL A 300 -18.97 -2.91 -10.81
CA VAL A 300 -19.12 -4.38 -10.91
C VAL A 300 -17.81 -5.09 -10.61
N SER A 301 -16.68 -4.60 -11.13
CA SER A 301 -15.37 -5.22 -10.87
C SER A 301 -14.97 -5.09 -9.40
N MET A 302 -15.29 -3.97 -8.75
CA MET A 302 -15.11 -3.81 -7.31
C MET A 302 -15.97 -4.77 -6.51
N LEU A 303 -17.26 -4.88 -6.82
CA LEU A 303 -18.14 -5.83 -6.16
C LEU A 303 -17.64 -7.26 -6.36
N GLY A 304 -17.18 -7.56 -7.57
CA GLY A 304 -16.49 -8.79 -7.96
C GLY A 304 -15.31 -9.15 -7.07
N MET A 305 -14.52 -8.17 -6.64
CA MET A 305 -13.34 -8.38 -5.81
C MET A 305 -13.64 -8.32 -4.31
N VAL A 306 -14.59 -7.52 -3.88
CA VAL A 306 -14.99 -7.38 -2.47
C VAL A 306 -15.52 -8.71 -1.89
N VAL A 307 -16.14 -9.56 -2.72
CA VAL A 307 -16.70 -10.86 -2.30
C VAL A 307 -15.72 -12.03 -2.37
N VAL A 308 -14.45 -11.80 -2.73
CA VAL A 308 -13.44 -12.87 -2.91
C VAL A 308 -12.60 -13.07 -1.66
N HIS A 309 -12.46 -14.32 -1.21
CA HIS A 309 -11.64 -14.72 -0.07
C HIS A 309 -11.97 -14.01 1.25
N VAL A 310 -13.25 -13.72 1.47
CA VAL A 310 -13.80 -13.06 2.67
C VAL A 310 -14.52 -14.05 3.60
N GLY A 311 -14.44 -15.35 3.30
CA GLY A 311 -14.98 -16.41 4.15
C GLY A 311 -16.50 -16.42 4.24
N GLY A 312 -17.00 -16.92 5.37
CA GLY A 312 -18.43 -17.10 5.62
C GLY A 312 -19.20 -15.79 5.84
N GLU A 313 -18.52 -14.66 6.03
CA GLU A 313 -19.16 -13.36 6.27
C GLU A 313 -20.06 -12.94 5.09
N VAL A 314 -19.68 -13.32 3.86
CA VAL A 314 -20.46 -13.04 2.65
C VAL A 314 -21.88 -13.61 2.70
N VAL A 315 -22.10 -14.68 3.46
CA VAL A 315 -23.40 -15.39 3.56
C VAL A 315 -24.46 -14.50 4.22
N LYS A 316 -24.05 -13.55 5.08
CA LYS A 316 -24.97 -12.58 5.69
C LYS A 316 -25.67 -11.70 4.64
N TYR A 317 -25.03 -11.49 3.48
CA TYR A 317 -25.51 -10.64 2.38
C TYR A 317 -26.05 -11.46 1.20
N LYS A 318 -26.39 -12.74 1.40
CA LYS A 318 -26.75 -13.66 0.31
C LYS A 318 -27.92 -13.17 -0.55
N GLN A 319 -28.91 -12.51 0.06
CA GLN A 319 -30.13 -12.10 -0.66
C GLN A 319 -29.82 -10.92 -1.58
N GLU A 320 -29.07 -9.95 -1.07
CA GLU A 320 -28.63 -8.76 -1.77
C GLU A 320 -27.71 -9.13 -2.94
N LEU A 321 -26.72 -9.98 -2.67
CA LEU A 321 -25.74 -10.45 -3.66
C LEU A 321 -26.37 -11.30 -4.75
N TYR A 322 -27.34 -12.15 -4.42
CA TYR A 322 -28.08 -12.95 -5.39
C TYR A 322 -29.03 -12.07 -6.22
N SER A 323 -29.76 -11.16 -5.57
CA SER A 323 -30.68 -10.22 -6.24
C SER A 323 -29.96 -9.33 -7.24
N ILE A 324 -28.80 -8.77 -6.89
CA ILE A 324 -28.03 -7.94 -7.83
C ILE A 324 -27.45 -8.77 -8.97
N ALA A 325 -27.06 -10.03 -8.74
CA ALA A 325 -26.59 -10.92 -9.79
C ALA A 325 -27.66 -11.15 -10.85
N GLN A 326 -28.88 -11.51 -10.43
CA GLN A 326 -30.03 -11.71 -11.33
C GLN A 326 -30.38 -10.42 -12.07
N TYR A 327 -30.44 -9.31 -11.34
CA TYR A 327 -30.74 -7.99 -11.90
C TYR A 327 -29.77 -7.61 -13.03
N MET A 328 -28.46 -7.77 -12.80
CA MET A 328 -27.43 -7.50 -13.79
C MET A 328 -27.52 -8.45 -15.00
N GLN A 329 -27.82 -9.73 -14.80
CA GLN A 329 -28.00 -10.69 -15.91
C GLN A 329 -29.21 -10.34 -16.79
N GLU A 330 -30.31 -9.91 -16.17
CA GLU A 330 -31.54 -9.56 -16.88
C GLU A 330 -31.39 -8.26 -17.69
N LYS A 331 -30.76 -7.24 -17.11
CA LYS A 331 -30.71 -5.88 -17.67
C LYS A 331 -29.50 -5.61 -18.55
N CYS A 332 -28.33 -6.13 -18.20
CA CYS A 332 -27.09 -5.78 -18.89
C CYS A 332 -26.89 -6.62 -20.16
N ARG A 333 -26.33 -5.98 -21.19
CA ARG A 333 -25.95 -6.55 -22.49
C ARG A 333 -24.53 -6.06 -22.85
N GLY A 334 -23.88 -6.74 -23.78
CA GLY A 334 -22.55 -6.33 -24.28
C GLY A 334 -21.38 -6.70 -23.34
N LEU A 335 -20.26 -6.00 -23.48
CA LEU A 335 -18.99 -6.28 -22.78
C LEU A 335 -19.08 -6.31 -21.23
N PRO A 336 -19.91 -5.47 -20.56
CA PRO A 336 -20.04 -5.53 -19.10
C PRO A 336 -20.46 -6.90 -18.54
N THR A 337 -21.12 -7.74 -19.36
CA THR A 337 -21.54 -9.10 -18.97
C THR A 337 -20.37 -10.03 -18.62
N ILE A 338 -19.16 -9.76 -19.12
CA ILE A 338 -17.94 -10.48 -18.74
C ILE A 338 -17.64 -10.27 -17.25
N HIS A 339 -17.74 -9.03 -16.76
CA HIS A 339 -17.49 -8.70 -15.36
C HIS A 339 -18.57 -9.24 -14.42
N ILE A 340 -19.82 -9.25 -14.89
CA ILE A 340 -20.93 -9.88 -14.15
C ILE A 340 -20.67 -11.38 -14.01
N SER A 341 -20.21 -12.04 -15.06
CA SER A 341 -19.83 -13.46 -15.02
C SER A 341 -18.65 -13.70 -14.08
N ASN A 342 -17.67 -12.79 -14.08
CA ASN A 342 -16.52 -12.86 -13.18
C ASN A 342 -16.92 -12.67 -11.71
N TYR A 343 -17.84 -11.74 -11.42
CA TYR A 343 -18.43 -11.58 -10.08
C TYR A 343 -19.09 -12.87 -9.58
N ILE A 344 -19.86 -13.57 -10.43
CA ILE A 344 -20.47 -14.84 -10.07
C ILE A 344 -19.41 -15.91 -9.82
N HIS A 345 -18.40 -15.99 -10.69
CA HIS A 345 -17.25 -16.89 -10.51
C HIS A 345 -16.58 -16.67 -9.16
N HIS A 346 -16.30 -15.42 -8.81
CA HIS A 346 -15.69 -15.02 -7.54
C HIS A 346 -16.53 -15.32 -6.31
N LEU A 347 -17.85 -15.08 -6.38
CA LEU A 347 -18.77 -15.42 -5.31
C LEU A 347 -18.77 -16.94 -5.05
N LEU A 348 -18.76 -17.75 -6.12
CA LEU A 348 -18.66 -19.21 -6.01
C LEU A 348 -17.28 -19.65 -5.50
N LEU A 349 -16.21 -19.03 -5.97
CA LEU A 349 -14.84 -19.30 -5.53
C LEU A 349 -14.71 -19.08 -4.02
N ASN A 350 -15.25 -17.97 -3.49
CA ASN A 350 -15.22 -17.66 -2.07
C ASN A 350 -15.90 -18.73 -1.20
N LEU A 351 -16.97 -19.36 -1.71
CA LEU A 351 -17.77 -20.33 -0.96
C LEU A 351 -17.32 -21.78 -1.14
N THR A 352 -16.66 -22.10 -2.25
CA THR A 352 -16.31 -23.48 -2.62
C THR A 352 -14.83 -23.79 -2.51
N HIS A 353 -13.96 -22.77 -2.58
CA HIS A 353 -12.53 -22.97 -2.46
C HIS A 353 -12.06 -23.03 -1.00
N THR A 354 -11.00 -23.79 -0.73
CA THR A 354 -10.33 -23.82 0.58
C THR A 354 -9.11 -22.92 0.50
N TYR A 355 -9.06 -21.86 1.32
CA TYR A 355 -8.00 -20.87 1.35
C TYR A 355 -7.72 -20.42 2.80
N PRO A 356 -6.50 -19.91 3.10
CA PRO A 356 -6.23 -19.27 4.38
C PRO A 356 -7.03 -17.97 4.48
N LEU A 357 -7.62 -17.73 5.65
CA LEU A 357 -8.27 -16.46 6.00
C LEU A 357 -7.26 -15.48 6.60
#